data_AF-A0A3M1MH96-F1
#
_entry.id   AF-A0A3M1MH96-F1
#
_cell.length_a   1.000
_cell.length_b   1.000
_cell.length_c   1.000
_cell.angle_alpha   90.00
_cell.angle_beta   90.00
_cell.angle_gamma   90.00
#
_symmetry.space_group_name_H-M   'P 1'
#
loop_
_entity.id
_entity.type
_entity.pdbx_description
1 polymer ?
#
loop_
_entity_poly.entity_id
_entity_poly.type
_entity_poly.pdbx_seq_one_letter_code
_entity_poly.pdbx_strand_id
1 'polypeptide(L)'
;NAFAIGSPSDSVICVTDALLRIMDDREFTGILAHEISHIAHRDLWIMGLADVMARVVSTVSYIGQLMLFINLPLLLGGAAVIPWQLPLVLIFAPTVMALTQLALSRNREFDADLGAARLTGDPEGLARALEKLERRMGRFWEEIFLPGRRIPEPSLLRTHPPTEQRVARLRSLIVPKRPSLPPAHTLSARTFPAVRRPGFHGPWGLFY
;
A
#
# COMPACT_ATOMS: atom_id res chain seq x y z
N ASN A 1 2.45 14.52 14.35
CA ASN A 1 2.79 13.09 14.13
C ASN A 1 2.04 12.23 15.13
N ALA A 2 1.71 11.01 14.74
CA ALA A 2 1.32 9.92 15.63
C ALA A 2 2.27 8.74 15.36
N PHE A 3 2.61 7.96 16.38
CA PHE A 3 3.42 6.76 16.20
C PHE A 3 3.11 5.73 17.29
N ALA A 4 3.02 4.46 16.89
CA ALA A 4 2.82 3.32 17.79
C ALA A 4 4.16 2.70 18.25
N ILE A 5 4.29 2.43 19.55
CA ILE A 5 5.43 1.74 20.18
C ILE A 5 4.90 0.59 21.02
N GLY A 6 5.62 -0.54 21.04
CA GLY A 6 5.36 -1.63 21.98
C GLY A 6 5.03 -2.95 21.30
N SER A 7 4.51 -3.89 22.09
CA SER A 7 4.09 -5.21 21.62
C SER A 7 2.59 -5.22 21.33
N PRO A 8 2.05 -6.16 20.53
CA PRO A 8 0.60 -6.24 20.29
C PRO A 8 -0.24 -6.41 21.56
N SER A 9 0.35 -6.94 22.63
CA SER A 9 -0.27 -7.11 23.95
C SER A 9 -0.07 -5.92 24.89
N ASP A 10 0.85 -5.01 24.56
CA ASP A 10 1.19 -3.83 25.36
C ASP A 10 1.74 -2.74 24.42
N SER A 11 0.82 -2.07 23.74
CA SER A 11 1.11 -1.05 22.71
C SER A 11 0.64 0.32 23.17
N VAL A 12 1.49 1.33 23.00
CA VAL A 12 1.19 2.73 23.27
C VAL A 12 1.23 3.51 21.96
N ILE A 13 0.22 4.33 21.72
CA ILE A 13 0.17 5.25 20.58
C ILE A 13 0.45 6.66 21.11
N CYS A 14 1.58 7.23 20.70
CA CYS A 14 1.96 8.59 21.04
C CYS A 14 1.42 9.54 19.97
N VAL A 15 0.72 10.60 20.40
CA VAL A 15 0.17 11.61 19.50
C VAL A 15 0.70 12.99 19.89
N THR A 16 1.19 13.75 18.92
CA THR A 16 1.62 15.14 19.17
C THR A 16 0.44 16.09 19.30
N ASP A 17 0.52 17.08 20.19
CA ASP A 17 -0.47 18.16 20.33
C ASP A 17 -0.78 18.88 19.00
N ALA A 18 0.26 19.12 18.19
CA ALA A 18 0.11 19.72 16.87
C ALA A 18 -0.80 18.90 15.93
N LEU A 19 -0.83 17.56 16.05
CA LEU A 19 -1.71 16.71 15.25
C LEU A 19 -3.17 16.84 15.71
N LEU A 20 -3.40 16.86 17.02
CA LEU A 20 -4.73 17.02 17.62
C LEU A 20 -5.37 18.36 17.26
N ARG A 21 -4.57 19.43 17.16
CA ARG A 21 -5.07 20.77 16.80
C ARG A 21 -5.44 20.92 15.33
N ILE A 22 -4.86 20.11 14.43
CA ILE A 22 -5.06 20.28 12.98
C ILE A 22 -6.08 19.30 12.41
N MET A 23 -6.30 18.15 13.05
CA MET A 23 -7.20 17.11 12.57
C MET A 23 -8.60 17.30 13.14
N ASP A 24 -9.62 17.05 12.32
CA ASP A 24 -10.98 16.85 12.83
C ASP A 24 -11.15 15.42 13.40
N ASP A 25 -12.24 15.17 14.12
CA ASP A 25 -12.47 13.89 14.79
C ASP A 25 -12.45 12.69 13.82
N ARG A 26 -12.94 12.88 12.59
CA ARG A 26 -12.97 11.82 11.56
C ARG A 26 -11.57 11.54 11.02
N GLU A 27 -10.82 12.60 10.73
CA GLU A 27 -9.43 12.53 10.28
C GLU A 27 -8.54 11.88 11.36
N PHE A 28 -8.70 12.30 12.61
CA PHE A 28 -7.95 11.76 13.75
C PHE A 28 -8.28 10.30 14.01
N THR A 29 -9.58 9.94 13.99
CA THR A 29 -10.02 8.54 14.12
C THR A 29 -9.45 7.67 13.00
N GLY A 30 -9.39 8.18 11.77
CA GLY A 30 -8.76 7.51 10.63
C GLY A 30 -7.27 7.22 10.86
N ILE A 31 -6.50 8.22 11.32
CA ILE A 31 -5.07 8.05 11.64
C ILE A 31 -4.89 7.02 12.77
N LEU A 32 -5.69 7.12 13.85
CA LEU A 32 -5.58 6.19 14.96
C LEU A 32 -5.90 4.75 14.53
N ALA A 33 -6.92 4.57 13.70
CA ALA A 33 -7.27 3.26 13.14
C ALA A 33 -6.17 2.69 12.25
N HIS A 34 -5.42 3.54 11.53
CA HIS A 34 -4.26 3.14 10.75
C HIS A 34 -3.12 2.62 11.65
N GLU A 35 -2.78 3.36 12.71
CA GLU A 35 -1.77 2.92 13.70
C GLU A 35 -2.18 1.61 14.41
N ILE A 36 -3.46 1.48 14.76
CA ILE A 36 -4.01 0.24 15.34
C ILE A 36 -3.89 -0.92 14.34
N SER A 37 -4.13 -0.67 13.05
CA SER A 37 -3.99 -1.70 12.02
C SER A 37 -2.54 -2.19 11.91
N HIS A 38 -1.54 -1.31 12.03
CA HIS A 38 -0.13 -1.72 12.07
C HIS A 38 0.20 -2.60 13.28
N ILE A 39 -0.34 -2.27 14.46
CA ILE A 39 -0.17 -3.07 15.67
C ILE A 39 -0.82 -4.45 15.50
N ALA A 40 -2.06 -4.48 15.01
CA ALA A 40 -2.83 -5.71 14.80
C ALA A 40 -2.15 -6.67 13.83
N HIS A 41 -1.55 -6.15 12.75
CA HIS A 41 -0.82 -6.96 11.76
C HIS A 41 0.64 -7.24 12.12
N ARG A 42 1.13 -6.74 13.27
CA ARG A 42 2.51 -6.93 13.75
C ARG A 42 3.57 -6.40 12.78
N ASP A 43 3.28 -5.28 12.13
CA ASP A 43 4.13 -4.78 11.05
C ASP A 43 5.52 -4.37 11.54
N LEU A 44 5.65 -3.88 12.78
CA LEU A 44 6.95 -3.60 13.42
C LEU A 44 7.85 -4.84 13.50
N TRP A 45 7.28 -5.99 13.86
CA TRP A 45 8.03 -7.26 13.94
C TRP A 45 8.43 -7.77 12.55
N ILE A 46 7.52 -7.67 11.58
CA ILE A 46 7.77 -8.10 10.20
C ILE A 46 8.86 -7.24 9.56
N MET A 47 8.77 -5.92 9.72
CA MET A 47 9.80 -4.98 9.21
C MET A 47 11.13 -5.17 9.93
N GLY A 48 11.13 -5.42 11.24
CA GLY A 48 12.34 -5.73 12.00
C GLY A 48 13.01 -7.02 11.54
N LEU A 49 12.24 -8.08 11.27
CA LEU A 49 12.76 -9.32 10.70
C LEU A 49 13.36 -9.08 9.30
N ALA A 50 12.67 -8.32 8.45
CA ALA A 50 13.18 -7.97 7.12
C ALA A 50 14.49 -7.18 7.19
N ASP A 51 14.63 -6.26 8.15
CA ASP A 51 15.88 -5.52 8.40
C ASP A 51 17.03 -6.44 8.80
N VAL A 52 16.80 -7.36 9.74
CA VAL A 52 17.81 -8.36 10.14
C VAL A 52 18.27 -9.18 8.93
N MET A 53 17.33 -9.67 8.10
CA MET A 53 17.66 -10.40 6.89
C MET A 53 18.45 -9.56 5.89
N ALA A 54 18.08 -8.28 5.72
CA ALA A 54 18.81 -7.35 4.86
C ALA A 54 20.24 -7.11 5.31
N ARG A 55 20.46 -6.97 6.62
CA ARG A 55 21.79 -6.83 7.21
C ARG A 55 22.63 -8.09 7.05
N VAL A 56 22.05 -9.28 7.23
CA VAL A 56 22.75 -10.55 7.00
C VAL A 56 23.18 -10.67 5.53
N VAL A 57 22.26 -10.47 4.58
CA VAL A 57 22.56 -10.53 3.15
C VAL A 57 23.64 -9.52 2.76
N SER A 58 23.54 -8.29 3.26
CA SER A 58 24.53 -7.24 2.99
C SER A 58 25.90 -7.60 3.57
N THR A 59 25.94 -8.12 4.80
CA THR A 59 27.20 -8.50 5.46
C THR A 59 27.88 -9.64 4.73
N VAL A 60 27.14 -10.71 4.37
CA VAL A 60 27.68 -11.83 3.58
C VAL A 60 28.16 -11.35 2.21
N SER A 61 27.40 -10.46 1.57
CA SER A 61 27.76 -9.88 0.27
C SER A 61 29.07 -9.10 0.34
N TYR A 62 29.23 -8.23 1.34
CA TYR A 62 30.45 -7.43 1.50
C TYR A 62 31.67 -8.29 1.88
N ILE A 63 31.50 -9.28 2.76
CA ILE A 63 32.58 -10.23 3.07
C ILE A 63 32.99 -11.00 1.81
N GLY A 64 32.02 -11.48 1.02
CA GLY A 64 32.29 -12.19 -0.22
C GLY A 64 33.00 -11.30 -1.24
N GLN A 65 32.54 -10.06 -1.43
CA GLN A 65 33.19 -9.10 -2.33
C GLN A 65 34.62 -8.75 -1.86
N LEU A 66 34.84 -8.58 -0.57
CA LEU A 66 36.18 -8.36 -0.01
C LEU A 66 37.10 -9.55 -0.26
N MET A 67 36.60 -10.78 -0.08
CA MET A 67 37.36 -11.99 -0.38
C MET A 67 37.71 -12.10 -1.87
N LEU A 68 36.76 -11.78 -2.77
CA LEU A 68 37.02 -11.73 -4.21
C LEU A 68 38.06 -10.68 -4.56
N PHE A 69 37.99 -9.51 -3.94
CA PHE A 69 38.94 -8.42 -4.16
C PHE A 69 40.35 -8.80 -3.70
N ILE A 70 40.50 -9.40 -2.51
CA ILE A 70 41.79 -9.88 -2.00
C ILE A 70 42.38 -10.98 -2.91
N ASN A 71 41.54 -11.86 -3.46
CA ASN A 71 41.97 -12.96 -4.33
C ASN A 71 42.10 -12.56 -5.81
N LEU A 72 41.83 -11.30 -6.17
CA LEU A 72 41.88 -10.81 -7.55
C LEU A 72 43.24 -11.05 -8.24
N PRO A 73 44.40 -10.88 -7.58
CA PRO A 73 45.70 -11.19 -8.20
C PRO A 73 45.83 -12.67 -8.59
N LEU A 74 45.31 -13.58 -7.76
CA LEU A 74 45.35 -15.02 -8.02
C LEU A 74 44.41 -15.42 -9.18
N LEU A 75 43.25 -14.75 -9.27
CA LEU A 75 42.28 -14.91 -10.36
C LEU A 75 42.85 -14.41 -11.70
N LEU A 76 43.48 -13.23 -11.71
CA LEU A 76 44.12 -12.67 -12.90
C LEU A 76 45.34 -13.48 -13.34
N GLY A 77 46.07 -14.07 -12.39
CA GLY A 77 47.19 -14.98 -12.66
C GLY A 77 46.77 -16.38 -13.13
N GLY A 78 45.47 -16.67 -13.26
CA GLY A 78 44.96 -17.96 -13.73
C GLY A 78 45.11 -19.11 -12.74
N ALA A 79 45.54 -18.84 -11.51
CA ALA A 79 45.76 -19.85 -10.47
C ALA A 79 44.48 -20.21 -9.70
N ALA A 80 43.40 -19.46 -9.91
CA ALA A 80 42.06 -19.77 -9.41
C ALA A 80 41.01 -19.42 -10.48
N VAL A 81 39.93 -20.21 -10.55
CA VAL A 81 38.78 -19.93 -11.41
C VAL A 81 37.54 -19.90 -10.54
N ILE A 82 36.78 -18.80 -10.61
CA ILE A 82 35.52 -18.65 -9.89
C ILE A 82 34.38 -18.52 -10.90
N PRO A 83 33.26 -19.23 -10.70
CA PRO A 83 32.07 -19.06 -11.52
C PRO A 83 31.57 -17.62 -11.48
N TRP A 84 31.32 -17.01 -12.66
CA TRP A 84 30.88 -15.61 -12.78
C TRP A 84 29.55 -15.32 -12.07
N GLN A 85 28.74 -16.36 -11.83
CA GLN A 85 27.48 -16.27 -11.10
C GLN A 85 27.69 -15.80 -9.66
N LEU A 86 28.79 -16.19 -9.01
CA LEU A 86 29.04 -15.87 -7.61
C LEU A 86 29.28 -14.36 -7.38
N PRO A 87 30.21 -13.68 -8.11
CA PRO A 87 30.36 -12.23 -8.02
C PRO A 87 29.07 -11.47 -8.32
N LEU A 88 28.30 -11.89 -9.33
CA LEU A 88 27.03 -11.22 -9.65
C LEU A 88 26.03 -11.32 -8.51
N VAL A 89 25.85 -12.50 -7.92
CA VAL A 89 24.94 -12.67 -6.77
C VAL A 89 25.38 -11.77 -5.63
N LEU A 90 26.67 -11.74 -5.29
CA LEU A 90 27.19 -10.91 -4.21
C LEU A 90 27.01 -9.41 -4.46
N ILE A 91 27.08 -8.96 -5.71
CA ILE A 91 26.88 -7.55 -6.08
C ILE A 91 25.40 -7.17 -6.02
N PHE A 92 24.52 -8.00 -6.57
CA PHE A 92 23.10 -7.65 -6.73
C PHE A 92 22.22 -8.03 -5.53
N ALA A 93 22.62 -8.98 -4.70
CA ALA A 93 21.80 -9.45 -3.58
C ALA A 93 21.38 -8.34 -2.59
N PRO A 94 22.27 -7.41 -2.16
CA PRO A 94 21.86 -6.31 -1.29
C PRO A 94 20.80 -5.39 -1.92
N THR A 95 20.95 -5.09 -3.22
CA THR A 95 20.00 -4.26 -3.96
C THR A 95 18.63 -4.94 -4.08
N VAL A 96 18.60 -6.23 -4.43
CA VAL A 96 17.35 -7.00 -4.52
C VAL A 96 16.65 -7.05 -3.17
N MET A 97 17.41 -7.27 -2.09
CA MET A 97 16.87 -7.28 -0.74
C MET A 97 16.29 -5.92 -0.32
N ALA A 98 17.00 -4.82 -0.62
CA ALA A 98 16.51 -3.47 -0.35
C ALA A 98 15.21 -3.16 -1.13
N LEU A 99 15.13 -3.55 -2.41
CA LEU A 99 13.91 -3.39 -3.21
C LEU A 99 12.75 -4.22 -2.64
N THR A 100 13.03 -5.43 -2.17
CA THR A 100 12.03 -6.30 -1.53
C THR A 100 11.51 -5.68 -0.23
N GLN A 101 12.40 -5.12 0.59
CA GLN A 101 12.03 -4.43 1.82
C GLN A 101 11.17 -3.19 1.54
N LEU A 102 11.52 -2.41 0.51
CA LEU A 102 10.73 -1.26 0.09
C LEU A 102 9.34 -1.67 -0.42
N ALA A 103 9.26 -2.74 -1.20
CA ALA A 103 7.98 -3.27 -1.67
C ALA A 103 7.12 -3.79 -0.51
N LEU A 104 7.73 -4.49 0.45
CA LEU A 104 7.06 -4.97 1.65
C LEU A 104 6.49 -3.81 2.48
N SER A 105 7.30 -2.79 2.75
CA SER A 105 6.87 -1.60 3.50
C SER A 105 5.68 -0.90 2.82
N ARG A 106 5.73 -0.70 1.50
CA ARG A 106 4.61 -0.11 0.75
C ARG A 106 3.33 -0.94 0.81
N ASN A 107 3.44 -2.25 0.70
CA ASN A 107 2.27 -3.13 0.79
C ASN A 107 1.63 -3.08 2.18
N ARG A 108 2.44 -3.02 3.25
CA ARG A 108 1.94 -2.89 4.62
C ARG A 108 1.18 -1.60 4.86
N GLU A 109 1.64 -0.48 4.29
CA GLU A 109 0.90 0.78 4.35
C GLU A 109 -0.49 0.68 3.70
N PHE A 110 -0.59 0.03 2.53
CA PHE A 110 -1.88 -0.17 1.87
C PHE A 110 -2.80 -1.12 2.65
N ASP A 111 -2.24 -2.16 3.25
CA ASP A 111 -2.98 -3.08 4.11
C ASP A 111 -3.49 -2.36 5.37
N ALA A 112 -2.67 -1.46 5.93
CA ALA A 112 -3.04 -0.62 7.06
C ALA A 112 -4.12 0.41 6.72
N ASP A 113 -4.05 1.05 5.56
CA ASP A 113 -5.11 1.94 5.03
C ASP A 113 -6.44 1.21 4.89
N LEU A 114 -6.40 -0.01 4.34
CA LEU A 114 -7.58 -0.85 4.19
C LEU A 114 -8.13 -1.29 5.57
N GLY A 115 -7.25 -1.67 6.49
CA GLY A 115 -7.62 -2.02 7.87
C GLY A 115 -8.28 -0.86 8.59
N ALA A 116 -7.73 0.35 8.46
CA ALA A 116 -8.31 1.57 9.01
C ALA A 116 -9.69 1.87 8.43
N ALA A 117 -9.84 1.83 7.10
CA ALA A 117 -11.13 2.04 6.44
C ALA A 117 -12.19 1.02 6.88
N ARG A 118 -11.80 -0.25 7.12
CA ARG A 118 -12.69 -1.28 7.65
C ARG A 118 -13.05 -1.06 9.11
N LEU A 119 -12.09 -0.61 9.93
CA LEU A 119 -12.29 -0.39 11.35
C LEU A 119 -13.17 0.84 11.63
N THR A 120 -13.00 1.92 10.86
CA THR A 120 -13.77 3.16 11.03
C THR A 120 -15.05 3.19 10.21
N GLY A 121 -15.12 2.41 9.12
CA GLY A 121 -16.17 2.55 8.11
C GLY A 121 -16.11 3.88 7.34
N ASP A 122 -15.04 4.65 7.51
CA ASP A 122 -14.87 5.99 6.95
C ASP A 122 -13.53 6.13 6.20
N PRO A 123 -13.43 5.57 4.98
CA PRO A 123 -12.23 5.72 4.14
C PRO A 123 -11.96 7.19 3.74
N GLU A 124 -13.00 8.04 3.65
CA GLU A 124 -12.83 9.45 3.29
C GLU A 124 -12.19 10.25 4.43
N GLY A 125 -12.52 9.93 5.70
CA GLY A 125 -11.87 10.53 6.87
C GLY A 125 -10.36 10.34 6.84
N LEU A 126 -9.89 9.11 6.57
CA LEU A 126 -8.46 8.83 6.43
C LEU A 126 -7.84 9.50 5.19
N ALA A 127 -8.52 9.48 4.05
CA ALA A 127 -8.04 10.14 2.83
C ALA A 127 -7.79 11.64 3.04
N ARG A 128 -8.75 12.34 3.68
CA ARG A 128 -8.62 13.77 4.03
C ARG A 128 -7.47 14.02 5.01
N ALA A 129 -7.28 13.14 5.98
CA ALA A 129 -6.19 13.23 6.94
C ALA A 129 -4.83 13.16 6.24
N LEU A 130 -4.65 12.20 5.32
CA LEU A 130 -3.43 12.04 4.52
C LEU A 130 -3.14 13.26 3.66
N GLU A 131 -4.14 13.80 2.94
CA GLU A 131 -4.00 15.03 2.15
C GLU A 131 -3.63 16.24 3.02
N LYS A 132 -4.15 16.32 4.25
CA LYS A 132 -3.83 17.42 5.18
C LYS A 132 -2.39 17.30 5.70
N LEU A 133 -1.93 16.09 6.01
CA LEU A 133 -0.55 15.82 6.40
C LEU A 133 0.44 16.14 5.28
N GLU A 134 0.18 15.68 4.06
CA GLU A 134 1.05 15.94 2.91
C GLU A 134 1.21 17.43 2.62
N ARG A 135 0.10 18.18 2.61
CA ARG A 135 0.13 19.64 2.43
C ARG A 135 0.91 20.37 3.53
N ARG A 136 0.89 19.87 4.76
CA ARG A 136 1.65 20.46 5.87
C ARG A 136 3.14 20.13 5.75
N MET A 137 3.45 18.88 5.42
CA MET A 137 4.82 18.42 5.23
C MET A 137 5.47 19.16 4.05
N GLY A 138 4.79 19.27 2.91
CA GLY A 138 5.26 20.06 1.76
C GLY A 138 5.60 21.50 2.12
N ARG A 139 4.72 22.19 2.86
CA ARG A 139 4.97 23.56 3.34
C ARG A 139 6.17 23.67 4.28
N PHE A 140 6.35 22.71 5.19
CA PHE A 140 7.51 22.68 6.09
C PHE A 140 8.83 22.53 5.33
N TRP A 141 8.87 21.66 4.31
CA TRP A 141 10.04 21.51 3.45
C TRP A 141 10.29 22.76 2.59
N GLU A 142 9.24 23.40 2.06
CA GLU A 142 9.35 24.69 1.35
C GLU A 142 9.91 25.80 2.26
N GLU A 143 9.40 25.91 3.50
CA GLU A 143 9.84 26.91 4.49
C GLU A 143 11.29 26.72 4.93
N ILE A 144 11.77 25.49 5.08
CA ILE A 144 13.13 25.21 5.55
C ILE A 144 14.15 25.23 4.42
N PHE A 145 13.81 24.69 3.25
CA PHE A 145 14.81 24.44 2.22
C PHE A 145 14.82 25.49 1.11
N LEU A 146 13.69 26.10 0.70
CA LEU A 146 13.66 27.02 -0.45
C LEU A 146 12.43 27.96 -0.46
N PRO A 147 12.56 29.27 -0.21
CA PRO A 147 11.51 30.22 -0.53
C PRO A 147 11.36 30.33 -2.06
N GLY A 148 10.31 29.70 -2.63
CA GLY A 148 9.84 29.96 -3.99
C GLY A 148 10.26 28.98 -5.11
N ARG A 149 10.72 27.77 -4.82
CA ARG A 149 10.94 26.73 -5.86
C ARG A 149 10.51 25.34 -5.39
N ARG A 150 9.59 24.71 -6.13
CA ARG A 150 9.20 23.30 -5.93
C ARG A 150 10.40 22.39 -6.21
N ILE A 151 10.83 21.62 -5.23
CA ILE A 151 11.81 20.53 -5.44
C ILE A 151 11.03 19.28 -5.88
N PRO A 152 11.45 18.57 -6.94
CA PRO A 152 10.99 17.23 -7.18
C PRO A 152 11.52 16.33 -6.06
N GLU A 153 10.61 15.74 -5.28
CA GLU A 153 10.95 15.01 -4.06
C GLU A 153 12.01 13.91 -4.30
N PRO A 154 13.01 13.79 -3.42
CA PRO A 154 14.03 12.75 -3.55
C PRO A 154 13.38 11.37 -3.37
N SER A 155 13.24 10.67 -4.48
CA SER A 155 12.48 9.43 -4.67
C SER A 155 13.12 8.18 -4.03
N LEU A 156 14.27 8.30 -3.38
CA LEU A 156 15.04 7.16 -2.87
C LEU A 156 14.91 6.92 -1.35
N LEU A 157 14.17 7.76 -0.62
CA LEU A 157 13.91 7.61 0.84
C LEU A 157 12.44 7.79 1.22
N ARG A 158 11.50 7.50 0.32
CA ARG A 158 10.08 7.35 0.68
C ARG A 158 9.84 5.90 1.08
N THR A 159 9.96 5.61 2.38
CA THR A 159 9.50 4.36 2.99
C THR A 159 7.99 4.16 2.80
N HIS A 160 7.24 5.25 2.59
CA HIS A 160 5.80 5.21 2.32
C HIS A 160 5.49 5.29 0.80
N PRO A 161 4.40 4.64 0.32
CA PRO A 161 3.92 4.87 -1.03
C PRO A 161 3.43 6.32 -1.19
N PRO A 162 3.42 6.88 -2.41
CA PRO A 162 2.98 8.25 -2.64
C PRO A 162 1.54 8.44 -2.15
N THR A 163 1.30 9.55 -1.45
CA THR A 163 0.03 9.86 -0.79
C THR A 163 -1.14 9.82 -1.76
N GLU A 164 -0.96 10.35 -2.97
CA GLU A 164 -1.96 10.33 -4.04
C GLU A 164 -2.48 8.91 -4.34
N GLN A 165 -1.58 7.90 -4.36
CA GLN A 165 -1.98 6.51 -4.60
C GLN A 165 -2.78 5.93 -3.42
N ARG A 166 -2.39 6.25 -2.18
CA ARG A 166 -3.12 5.84 -0.97
C ARG A 166 -4.52 6.44 -0.96
N VAL A 167 -4.62 7.75 -1.21
CA VAL A 167 -5.88 8.51 -1.28
C VAL A 167 -6.79 7.97 -2.39
N ALA A 168 -6.24 7.74 -3.59
CA ALA A 168 -7.01 7.16 -4.69
C ALA A 168 -7.57 5.77 -4.35
N ARG A 169 -6.78 4.94 -3.67
CA ARG A 169 -7.20 3.60 -3.22
C ARG A 169 -8.25 3.66 -2.11
N LEU A 170 -8.13 4.58 -1.16
CA LEU A 170 -9.14 4.78 -0.12
C LEU A 170 -10.47 5.26 -0.72
N ARG A 171 -10.41 6.23 -1.64
CA ARG A 171 -11.60 6.74 -2.32
C ARG A 171 -12.28 5.70 -3.21
N SER A 172 -11.54 4.73 -3.76
CA SER A 172 -12.16 3.63 -4.51
C SER A 172 -12.94 2.66 -3.62
N LEU A 173 -12.71 2.64 -2.30
CA LEU A 173 -13.53 1.88 -1.33
C LEU A 173 -14.87 2.55 -1.05
N ILE A 174 -15.04 3.83 -1.41
CA ILE A 174 -16.30 4.55 -1.23
C ILE A 174 -17.28 4.05 -2.28
N VAL A 175 -18.17 3.15 -1.88
CA VAL A 175 -19.28 2.74 -2.74
C VAL A 175 -20.19 3.95 -2.94
N PRO A 176 -20.40 4.44 -4.16
CA PRO A 176 -21.34 5.53 -4.39
C PRO A 176 -22.71 5.09 -3.90
N LYS A 177 -23.38 5.95 -3.13
CA LYS A 177 -24.76 5.73 -2.70
C LYS A 177 -25.57 5.40 -3.97
N ARG A 178 -25.99 4.14 -4.13
CA ARG A 178 -26.82 3.76 -5.28
C ARG A 178 -27.98 4.76 -5.32
N PRO A 179 -28.27 5.38 -6.48
CA PRO A 179 -29.47 6.19 -6.59
C PRO A 179 -30.62 5.33 -6.06
N SER A 180 -31.38 5.87 -5.11
CA SER A 180 -32.59 5.20 -4.63
C SER A 180 -33.39 4.85 -5.87
N LEU A 181 -33.56 3.56 -6.13
CA LEU A 181 -34.45 3.13 -7.20
C LEU A 181 -35.77 3.87 -6.96
N PRO A 182 -36.35 4.53 -7.99
CA PRO A 182 -37.65 5.14 -7.82
C PRO A 182 -38.58 4.08 -7.22
N PRO A 183 -39.45 4.45 -6.25
CA PRO A 183 -40.36 3.49 -5.63
C PRO A 183 -41.03 2.74 -6.75
N ALA A 184 -40.97 1.41 -6.72
CA ALA A 184 -41.43 0.56 -7.80
C ALA A 184 -42.80 1.07 -8.24
N HIS A 185 -42.85 1.81 -9.36
CA HIS A 185 -44.11 2.14 -9.98
C HIS A 185 -44.71 0.77 -10.21
N THR A 186 -45.87 0.52 -9.60
CA THR A 186 -46.65 -0.67 -9.87
C THR A 186 -46.70 -0.79 -11.38
N LEU A 187 -45.89 -1.68 -11.94
CA LEU A 187 -45.92 -2.02 -13.34
C LEU A 187 -47.33 -2.57 -13.49
N SER A 188 -48.24 -1.72 -13.96
CA SER A 188 -49.61 -2.11 -14.25
C SER A 188 -49.45 -3.30 -15.19
N ALA A 189 -49.96 -4.46 -14.78
CA ALA A 189 -49.85 -5.72 -15.50
C ALA A 189 -50.52 -5.70 -16.90
N ARG A 190 -50.88 -4.51 -17.41
CA ARG A 190 -51.58 -4.25 -18.65
C ARG A 190 -50.68 -4.06 -19.87
N THR A 191 -49.35 -3.97 -19.72
CA THR A 191 -48.44 -3.66 -20.85
C THR A 191 -47.57 -4.82 -21.31
N PHE A 192 -47.95 -6.06 -21.00
CA PHE A 192 -47.36 -7.21 -21.68
C PHE A 192 -48.20 -7.52 -22.93
N PRO A 193 -47.66 -7.38 -24.15
CA PRO A 193 -48.36 -7.82 -25.34
C PRO A 193 -48.67 -9.30 -25.20
N ALA A 194 -49.92 -9.69 -25.48
CA ALA A 194 -50.33 -11.08 -25.41
C ALA A 194 -49.46 -11.91 -26.36
N VAL A 195 -48.55 -12.72 -25.79
CA VAL A 195 -47.72 -13.64 -26.55
C VAL A 195 -48.65 -14.69 -27.17
N ARG A 196 -48.95 -14.53 -28.47
CA ARG A 196 -49.72 -15.51 -29.22
C ARG A 196 -48.85 -16.75 -29.34
N ARG A 197 -49.22 -17.82 -28.64
CA ARG A 197 -48.53 -19.12 -28.75
C ARG A 197 -48.56 -19.55 -30.22
N PRO A 198 -47.41 -19.87 -30.84
CA PRO A 198 -47.42 -20.38 -32.21
C PRO A 198 -48.19 -21.71 -32.22
N GLY A 199 -49.14 -21.82 -33.15
CA GLY A 199 -49.92 -23.04 -33.34
C GLY A 199 -49.00 -24.19 -33.71
N PHE A 200 -49.10 -25.29 -32.97
CA PHE A 200 -48.32 -26.49 -33.21
C PHE A 200 -48.86 -27.16 -34.48
N HIS A 201 -48.16 -27.01 -35.61
CA HIS A 201 -48.43 -27.79 -36.81
C HIS A 201 -47.59 -29.07 -36.76
N GLY A 202 -48.25 -30.19 -36.45
CA GLY A 202 -47.70 -31.51 -36.71
C GLY A 202 -47.59 -31.78 -38.23
N PRO A 203 -46.74 -32.72 -38.67
CA PRO A 203 -46.31 -32.82 -40.06
C PRO A 203 -47.35 -33.36 -41.05
N TRP A 204 -48.55 -33.71 -40.59
CA TRP A 204 -49.59 -34.28 -41.45
C TRP A 204 -50.92 -33.57 -41.20
N GLY A 205 -51.13 -32.48 -41.93
CA GLY A 205 -52.37 -31.71 -41.91
C GLY A 205 -53.52 -32.50 -42.52
N LEU A 206 -54.48 -32.88 -41.69
CA LEU A 206 -55.81 -33.32 -42.11
C LEU A 206 -56.85 -32.60 -41.26
N PHE A 207 -57.71 -31.86 -41.96
CA PHE A 207 -58.85 -31.13 -41.41
C PHE A 207 -60.05 -32.07 -41.30
N TYR A 208 -60.65 -32.14 -40.11
CA TYR A 208 -62.10 -32.33 -39.90
C TYR A 208 -62.51 -31.51 -38.68
#